data_AF-A0A167XBC7-F1
#
_entry.id   AF-A0A167XBC7-F1
#
_cell.length_a   1.000
_cell.length_b   1.000
_cell.length_c   1.000
_cell.angle_alpha   90.00
_cell.angle_beta   90.00
_cell.angle_gamma   90.00
#
_symmetry.space_group_name_H-M   'P 1'
#
loop_
_entity.id
_entity.type
_entity.pdbx_description
1 polymer ?
#
loop_
_entity_poly.entity_id
_entity_poly.type
_entity_poly.pdbx_seq_one_letter_code
_entity_poly.pdbx_strand_id
1 'polypeptide(L)'
;DDTLSEDDLDLISGVYKLSTGDGTQTADASWWPRHNTWVSGSLEVGYWSPNCETWFQRRLDSIRKGEARLKSPAQWRSAVLLWKPATTFMSSVRLASSEVLNNPGRQRA
;
A
#
# COMPACT_ATOMS: atom_id res chain seq x y z
N ASP A 1 -13.58 -13.95 14.17
CA ASP A 1 -12.40 -13.11 13.95
C ASP A 1 -11.86 -13.54 12.62
N ASP A 2 -12.36 -12.90 11.56
CA ASP A 2 -12.17 -13.33 10.17
C ASP A 2 -10.93 -12.60 9.63
N THR A 3 -9.76 -13.08 10.03
CA THR A 3 -8.49 -12.55 9.54
C THR A 3 -8.30 -12.97 8.08
N LEU A 4 -8.08 -11.99 7.20
CA LEU A 4 -7.77 -12.25 5.80
C LEU A 4 -6.43 -12.96 5.68
N SER A 5 -6.39 -14.04 4.92
CA SER A 5 -5.15 -14.70 4.54
C SER A 5 -4.38 -13.87 3.51
N GLU A 6 -3.11 -14.20 3.28
CA GLU A 6 -2.31 -13.53 2.25
C GLU A 6 -2.93 -13.74 0.85
N ASP A 7 -3.49 -14.92 0.59
CA ASP A 7 -4.18 -15.24 -0.66
C ASP A 7 -5.43 -14.37 -0.85
N ASP A 8 -6.19 -14.11 0.23
CA ASP A 8 -7.35 -13.21 0.18
C ASP A 8 -6.93 -11.77 -0.13
N LEU A 9 -5.83 -11.30 0.47
CA LEU A 9 -5.27 -9.98 0.21
C LEU A 9 -4.77 -9.84 -1.24
N ASP A 10 -4.14 -10.88 -1.77
CA ASP A 10 -3.69 -10.95 -3.16
C ASP A 10 -4.88 -10.98 -4.13
N LEU A 11 -5.95 -11.69 -3.78
CA LEU A 11 -7.21 -11.72 -4.54
C LEU A 11 -7.86 -10.34 -4.61
N ILE A 12 -8.01 -9.65 -3.47
CA ILE A 12 -8.57 -8.29 -3.39
C ILE A 12 -7.71 -7.30 -4.19
N SER A 13 -6.39 -7.49 -4.19
CA SER A 13 -5.44 -6.65 -4.93
C SER A 13 -5.45 -6.92 -6.45
N GLY A 14 -6.15 -7.97 -6.89
CA GLY A 14 -6.23 -8.38 -8.28
C GLY A 14 -4.88 -8.84 -8.83
N VAL A 15 -4.19 -9.70 -8.08
CA VAL A 15 -2.90 -10.29 -8.46
C VAL A 15 -3.08 -11.37 -9.54
N TYR A 16 -2.21 -11.33 -10.54
CA TYR A 16 -2.07 -12.33 -11.59
C TYR A 16 -0.64 -12.88 -11.59
N LYS A 17 -0.51 -14.20 -11.77
CA LYS A 17 0.76 -14.88 -12.03
C LYS A 17 0.95 -14.99 -13.54
N LEU A 18 1.88 -14.21 -14.09
CA LEU A 18 2.18 -14.19 -15.52
C LEU A 18 3.37 -15.12 -15.80
N SER A 19 3.26 -16.00 -16.79
CA SER A 19 4.42 -16.78 -17.23
C SER A 19 5.44 -15.87 -17.91
N THR A 20 6.71 -15.98 -17.53
CA THR A 20 7.80 -15.17 -18.12
C THR A 20 8.38 -15.80 -19.39
N GLY A 21 7.86 -16.96 -19.82
CA GLY A 21 8.35 -17.70 -20.99
C GLY A 21 9.49 -18.68 -20.69
N ASP A 22 10.12 -18.57 -19.51
CA ASP A 22 11.23 -19.43 -19.10
C ASP A 22 10.76 -20.51 -18.09
N GLY A 23 10.17 -21.58 -18.62
CA GLY A 23 9.81 -22.77 -17.83
C GLY A 23 8.78 -22.48 -16.72
N THR A 24 9.16 -22.71 -15.46
CA THR A 24 8.29 -22.54 -14.28
C THR A 24 8.35 -21.14 -13.67
N GLN A 25 9.16 -20.23 -14.21
CA GLN A 25 9.25 -18.88 -13.68
C GLN A 25 7.95 -18.10 -13.98
N THR A 26 7.43 -17.47 -12.93
CA THR A 26 6.27 -16.57 -13.02
C THR A 26 6.62 -15.21 -12.43
N ALA A 27 5.97 -14.19 -12.96
CA ALA A 27 6.05 -12.83 -12.46
C ALA A 27 4.67 -12.40 -11.97
N ASP A 28 4.64 -11.83 -10.77
CA ASP A 28 3.42 -11.30 -10.20
C ASP A 28 3.15 -9.89 -10.74
N ALA A 29 1.91 -9.65 -11.15
CA ALA A 29 1.44 -8.32 -11.53
C ALA A 29 0.01 -8.10 -11.04
N SER A 30 -0.32 -6.88 -10.62
CA SER A 30 -1.62 -6.59 -10.01
C SER A 30 -2.23 -5.26 -10.43
N TRP A 31 -3.55 -5.13 -10.25
CA TRP A 31 -4.30 -3.89 -10.51
C TRP A 31 -4.16 -2.85 -9.41
N TRP A 32 -4.01 -3.33 -8.16
CA TRP A 32 -3.80 -2.54 -6.96
C TRP A 32 -2.54 -3.01 -6.20
N PRO A 33 -1.90 -2.14 -5.40
CA PRO A 33 -0.72 -2.52 -4.63
C PRO A 33 -1.12 -3.59 -3.59
N ARG A 34 -0.28 -4.62 -3.44
CA ARG A 34 -0.43 -5.60 -2.36
C ARG A 34 -0.32 -4.94 -0.99
N HIS A 35 -0.90 -5.59 0.01
CA HIS A 35 -0.92 -5.10 1.39
C HIS A 35 0.47 -4.68 1.90
N ASN A 36 1.49 -5.53 1.74
CA ASN A 36 2.87 -5.22 2.15
C ASN A 36 3.47 -3.96 1.47
N THR A 37 3.10 -3.72 0.21
CA THR A 37 3.57 -2.60 -0.59
C THR A 37 2.81 -1.33 -0.22
N TRP A 38 1.52 -1.45 0.11
CA TRP A 38 0.72 -0.34 0.61
C TRP A 38 1.21 0.13 1.99
N VAL A 39 1.42 -0.79 2.93
CA VAL A 39 1.83 -0.47 4.31
C VAL A 39 3.21 0.19 4.40
N SER A 40 4.10 -0.10 3.44
CA SER A 40 5.40 0.57 3.34
C SER A 40 5.38 1.89 2.55
N GLY A 41 4.24 2.21 1.92
CA GLY A 41 4.07 3.38 1.06
C GLY A 41 3.79 4.68 1.82
N SER A 42 4.05 5.81 1.16
CA SER A 42 3.83 7.16 1.71
C SER A 42 2.35 7.55 1.83
N LEU A 43 1.44 6.79 1.20
CA LEU A 43 -0.01 6.98 1.30
C LEU A 43 -0.60 6.32 2.55
N GLU A 44 0.16 5.46 3.23
CA GLU A 44 -0.26 4.89 4.51
C GLU A 44 0.04 5.89 5.64
N VAL A 45 -0.97 6.69 5.99
CA VAL A 45 -0.92 7.69 7.06
C VAL A 45 -1.80 7.36 8.28
N GLY A 46 -2.33 6.13 8.36
CA GLY A 46 -3.19 5.61 9.42
C GLY A 46 -4.69 5.71 9.15
N TYR A 47 -5.08 6.40 8.06
CA TYR A 47 -6.46 6.51 7.62
C TYR A 47 -6.52 6.77 6.10
N TRP A 48 -7.71 6.67 5.52
CA TRP A 48 -7.94 7.01 4.12
C TRP A 48 -7.95 8.53 3.92
N SER A 49 -6.79 9.09 3.59
CA SER A 49 -6.64 10.53 3.38
C SER A 49 -7.22 11.00 2.03
N PRO A 50 -7.52 12.30 1.84
CA PRO A 50 -7.92 12.84 0.54
C PRO A 50 -6.91 12.56 -0.59
N ASN A 51 -5.62 12.43 -0.26
CA ASN A 51 -4.59 12.04 -1.21
C ASN A 51 -4.72 10.57 -1.64
N CYS A 52 -5.10 9.68 -0.71
CA CYS A 52 -5.40 8.27 -1.03
C CYS A 52 -6.58 8.20 -2.01
N GLU A 53 -7.66 8.92 -1.74
CA GLU A 53 -8.84 8.98 -2.62
C GLU A 53 -8.47 9.50 -4.01
N THR A 54 -7.75 10.63 -4.07
CA THR A 54 -7.32 11.22 -5.34
C THR A 54 -6.45 10.25 -6.15
N TRP A 55 -5.51 9.56 -5.50
CA TRP A 55 -4.66 8.56 -6.14
C TRP A 55 -5.47 7.37 -6.66
N PHE A 56 -6.41 6.86 -5.85
CA PHE A 56 -7.26 5.73 -6.20
C PHE A 56 -8.14 6.05 -7.40
N GLN A 57 -8.86 7.18 -7.36
CA GLN A 57 -9.76 7.60 -8.44
C GLN A 57 -9.01 7.82 -9.75
N ARG A 58 -7.83 8.45 -9.71
CA ARG A 58 -6.98 8.64 -10.91
C ARG A 58 -6.59 7.31 -11.55
N ARG A 59 -6.20 6.32 -10.75
CA ARG A 59 -5.84 5.00 -11.28
C ARG A 59 -7.08 4.25 -11.78
N LEU A 60 -8.18 4.29 -11.05
CA LEU A 60 -9.45 3.66 -11.44
C LEU A 60 -9.95 4.19 -12.79
N ASP A 61 -9.88 5.50 -13.00
CA ASP A 61 -10.22 6.14 -14.27
C ASP A 61 -9.32 5.65 -15.41
N SER A 62 -8.01 5.61 -15.19
CA SER A 62 -7.05 5.07 -16.18
C SER A 62 -7.29 3.59 -16.52
N ILE A 63 -7.72 2.77 -15.55
CA ILE A 63 -8.13 1.37 -15.78
C ILE A 63 -9.39 1.33 -16.66
N ARG A 64 -10.41 2.12 -16.33
CA ARG A 64 -11.67 2.18 -17.09
C ARG A 64 -11.49 2.66 -18.53
N LYS A 65 -10.53 3.55 -18.76
CA LYS A 65 -10.13 4.03 -20.09
C LYS A 65 -9.26 3.05 -20.88
N GLY A 66 -8.79 1.96 -20.25
CA GLY A 66 -7.87 0.99 -20.87
C GLY A 66 -6.43 1.51 -21.00
N GLU A 67 -6.09 2.61 -20.33
CA GLU A 67 -4.76 3.24 -20.36
C GLU A 67 -3.81 2.62 -19.32
N ALA A 68 -4.35 2.09 -18.23
CA ALA A 68 -3.57 1.46 -17.19
C ALA A 68 -3.14 0.03 -17.57
N ARG A 69 -1.91 -0.32 -17.19
CA ARG A 69 -1.42 -1.70 -17.21
C ARG A 69 -1.29 -2.26 -15.78
N LEU A 70 -1.33 -3.59 -15.69
CA LEU A 70 -0.90 -4.32 -14.50
C LEU A 70 0.53 -3.88 -14.13
N LYS A 71 0.78 -3.77 -12.82
CA LYS A 71 2.07 -3.34 -12.30
C LYS A 71 2.73 -4.48 -11.52
N SER A 72 4.05 -4.59 -11.68
CA SER A 72 4.88 -5.47 -10.86
C SER A 72 5.07 -4.89 -9.45
N PRO A 73 5.51 -5.69 -8.46
CA PRO A 73 5.80 -5.20 -7.11
C PRO A 73 6.78 -4.02 -7.07
N ALA A 74 7.78 -4.00 -7.96
CA ALA A 74 8.74 -2.90 -8.05
C ALA A 74 8.10 -1.59 -8.59
N GLN A 75 7.21 -1.70 -9.56
CA GLN A 75 6.47 -0.56 -10.10
C GLN A 75 5.49 0.00 -9.06
N TRP A 76 4.90 -0.87 -8.24
CA TRP A 76 4.02 -0.45 -7.15
C TRP A 76 4.74 0.35 -6.09
N ARG A 77 5.90 -0.13 -5.62
CA ARG A 77 6.72 0.63 -4.66
C ARG A 77 6.91 2.08 -5.14
N SER A 78 7.27 2.27 -6.40
CA SER A 78 7.43 3.60 -6.98
C SER A 78 6.11 4.39 -7.06
N ALA A 79 4.99 3.73 -7.34
CA ALA A 79 3.67 4.37 -7.50
C ALA A 79 3.00 4.79 -6.18
N VAL A 80 3.39 4.20 -5.04
CA VAL A 80 2.88 4.54 -3.70
C VAL A 80 3.86 5.37 -2.86
N LEU A 81 5.09 5.58 -3.36
CA LEU A 81 6.13 6.44 -2.77
C LEU A 81 6.14 7.82 -3.45
N LEU A 82 5.14 8.66 -3.14
CA LEU A 82 5.07 10.05 -3.57
C LEU A 82 6.19 10.90 -2.95
N TRP A 83 6.43 10.71 -1.65
CA TRP A 83 7.46 11.41 -0.88
C TRP A 83 8.29 10.40 -0.08
N LYS A 84 9.56 10.18 -0.45
CA LYS A 84 10.42 9.15 0.15
C LYS A 84 10.61 9.29 1.67
N PRO A 85 10.81 10.51 2.23
CA PRO A 85 10.89 10.70 3.67
C PRO A 85 9.56 10.48 4.43
N ALA A 86 8.42 10.37 3.74
CA ALA A 86 7.11 10.20 4.38
C ALA A 86 7.07 8.96 5.28
N THR A 87 7.63 7.85 4.82
CA THR A 87 7.61 6.58 5.56
C THR A 87 8.39 6.71 6.88
N THR A 88 9.55 7.37 6.86
CA THR A 88 10.34 7.65 8.07
C THR A 88 9.61 8.61 9.00
N PHE A 89 9.05 9.70 8.46
CA PHE A 89 8.27 10.66 9.24
C PHE A 89 7.09 9.99 9.94
N MET A 90 6.28 9.21 9.21
CA MET A 90 5.13 8.50 9.78
C MET A 90 5.55 7.48 10.85
N SER A 91 6.67 6.79 10.66
CA SER A 91 7.23 5.88 11.68
C SER A 91 7.59 6.65 12.96
N SER A 92 8.29 7.79 12.85
CA SER A 92 8.61 8.64 13.98
C SER A 92 7.36 9.19 14.68
N VAL A 93 6.34 9.61 13.92
CA VAL A 93 5.06 10.09 14.47
C VAL A 93 4.34 8.98 15.23
N ARG A 94 4.29 7.75 14.69
CA ARG A 94 3.66 6.60 15.36
C ARG A 94 4.36 6.25 16.66
N LEU A 95 5.70 6.19 16.65
CA LEU A 95 6.49 5.90 17.83
C LEU A 95 6.24 6.95 18.92
N ALA A 96 6.41 8.23 18.60
CA ALA A 96 6.20 9.33 19.55
C ALA A 96 4.75 9.36 20.08
N SER A 97 3.76 9.09 19.22
CA SER A 97 2.35 9.03 19.63
C SER A 97 2.11 7.87 20.59
N SER A 98 2.70 6.70 20.33
CA SER A 98 2.56 5.53 21.21
C SER A 98 3.16 5.79 22.59
N GLU A 99 4.29 6.49 22.69
CA GLU A 99 4.88 6.89 23.97
C GLU A 99 3.96 7.83 24.76
N VAL A 100 3.32 8.78 24.10
CA VAL A 100 2.38 9.72 24.75
C VAL A 100 1.14 8.98 25.27
N LEU A 101 0.54 8.11 24.44
CA LEU A 101 -0.68 7.39 24.78
C LEU A 101 -0.45 6.31 25.85
N ASN A 102 0.73 5.70 25.87
CA ASN A 102 1.08 4.65 26.83
C ASN A 102 1.67 5.18 28.15
N ASN A 103 1.84 6.51 28.29
CA ASN A 103 2.37 7.11 29.51
C ASN A 103 1.29 7.86 30.32
N PRO A 104 0.68 7.22 31.33
CA PRO A 104 -0.41 7.80 32.12
C PRO A 104 0.00 8.99 33.01
N GLY A 105 1.31 9.22 33.21
CA GLY A 105 1.81 10.33 34.03
C GLY A 105 1.78 11.70 33.35
N ARG A 106 1.55 11.76 32.03
CA ARG A 106 1.60 13.01 31.24
C ARG A 106 0.22 13.58 30.87
N GLN A 107 -0.86 12.82 31.09
CA GLN A 107 -2.24 13.24 30.81
C GLN A 107 -2.88 14.09 31.92
N ARG A 108 -2.16 14.34 33.03
CA ARG A 108 -2.61 15.15 34.17
C ARG A 108 -1.60 16.25 34.48
N ALA A 109 -1.49 17.25 33.60
CA ALA A 109 -0.86 18.54 33.88
C ALA A 109 -1.64 19.63 33.14
#